data_AF-A0A820UX99-F1
#
_entry.id   AF-A0A820UX99-F1
#
_cell.length_a   1.000
_cell.length_b   1.000
_cell.length_c   1.000
_cell.angle_alpha   90.00
_cell.angle_beta   90.00
_cell.angle_gamma   90.00
#
_symmetry.space_group_name_H-M   'P 1'
#
loop_
_entity.id
_entity.type
_entity.pdbx_description
1 polymer ?
#
loop_
_entity_poly.entity_id
_entity_poly.type
_entity_poly.pdbx_seq_one_letter_code
_entity_poly.pdbx_strand_id
1 'polypeptide(L)'
;CIASGNTFVCACPFGYSGGRCEEQTLTPNRICDRNPTLCKQGGTCISNSTHFQCVCRPGTEGEYCEKNTTISCYPTNPCFNGGTCYFNGFENVCSCLSGYTGKRCEEQTLIPNRICDINPTLCKQGSA
;
A
#
# COMPACT_ATOMS: atom_id res chain seq x y z
N CYS A 1 12.65 29.02 -31.55
CA CYS A 1 12.83 27.98 -32.59
C CYS A 1 13.79 28.51 -33.63
N ILE A 2 14.66 27.65 -34.18
CA ILE A 2 15.60 28.02 -35.24
C ILE A 2 15.20 27.33 -36.54
N ALA A 3 15.25 28.05 -37.66
CA ALA A 3 15.01 27.48 -38.98
C ALA A 3 16.24 26.65 -39.38
N SER A 4 16.01 25.41 -39.84
CA SER A 4 17.05 24.50 -40.33
C SER A 4 16.59 23.97 -41.70
N GLY A 5 17.01 24.64 -42.77
CA GLY A 5 16.53 24.35 -44.13
C GLY A 5 15.04 24.66 -44.29
N ASN A 6 14.28 23.73 -44.89
CA ASN A 6 12.83 23.85 -45.07
C ASN A 6 12.01 23.47 -43.82
N THR A 7 12.67 23.17 -42.70
CA THR A 7 12.02 22.83 -41.42
C THR A 7 12.44 23.80 -40.34
N PHE A 8 11.75 23.77 -39.20
CA PHE A 8 12.12 24.53 -38.02
C PHE A 8 12.24 23.59 -36.83
N VAL A 9 13.25 23.81 -36.00
CA VAL A 9 13.49 23.03 -34.78
C VAL A 9 13.30 23.96 -33.59
N CYS A 10 12.42 23.58 -32.68
CA CYS A 10 12.19 24.30 -31.44
C CYS A 10 12.96 23.64 -30.30
N ALA A 11 13.80 24.42 -29.62
CA ALA A 11 14.27 24.05 -28.28
C ALA A 11 13.13 24.29 -27.30
N CYS A 12 12.56 23.22 -26.75
CA CYS A 12 11.39 23.33 -25.89
C CYS A 12 11.76 23.64 -24.44
N PRO A 13 10.97 24.48 -23.74
CA PRO A 13 11.09 24.67 -22.30
C PRO A 13 10.91 23.34 -21.55
N PHE A 14 11.43 23.27 -20.33
CA PHE A 14 11.25 22.09 -19.47
C PHE A 14 9.75 21.75 -19.35
N GLY A 15 9.40 20.52 -19.72
CA GLY A 15 8.03 20.04 -19.68
C GLY A 15 7.17 20.33 -20.91
N TYR A 16 7.78 20.64 -22.07
CA TYR A 16 7.08 20.71 -23.36
C TYR A 16 7.81 19.92 -24.46
N SER A 17 7.05 19.35 -25.40
CA SER A 17 7.51 18.63 -26.59
C SER A 17 6.63 18.97 -27.81
N GLY A 18 6.95 18.43 -28.98
CA GLY A 18 6.25 18.72 -30.23
C GLY A 18 7.04 19.62 -31.17
N GLY A 19 6.60 19.74 -32.42
CA GLY A 19 7.32 20.49 -33.45
C GLY A 19 7.43 21.98 -33.11
N ARG A 20 6.44 22.51 -32.39
CA ARG A 20 6.31 23.90 -31.90
C ARG A 20 6.25 23.97 -30.37
N CYS A 21 6.62 22.91 -29.66
CA CYS A 21 6.48 22.80 -28.19
C CYS A 21 5.02 22.88 -27.69
N GLU A 22 4.07 22.43 -28.50
CA GLU A 22 2.63 22.45 -28.26
C GLU A 22 2.14 21.34 -27.33
N GLU A 23 2.94 20.30 -27.13
CA GLU A 23 2.60 19.16 -26.30
C GLU A 23 3.17 19.34 -24.89
N GLN A 24 2.29 19.45 -23.89
CA GLN A 24 2.72 19.56 -22.50
C GLN A 24 3.16 18.19 -21.98
N THR A 25 4.47 18.05 -21.83
CA THR A 25 5.19 16.84 -21.41
C THR A 25 5.02 16.55 -19.91
N LEU A 26 4.84 17.60 -19.10
CA LEU A 26 4.57 17.49 -17.66
C LEU A 26 3.08 17.66 -17.36
N THR A 27 2.24 16.87 -18.03
CA THR A 27 0.84 16.72 -17.63
C THR A 27 0.71 15.59 -16.61
N PRO A 28 -0.14 15.73 -15.58
CA PRO A 28 -0.31 14.70 -14.56
C PRO A 28 -0.64 13.33 -15.16
N ASN A 29 -1.31 13.30 -16.32
CA ASN A 29 -1.73 12.08 -17.01
C ASN A 29 -0.58 11.23 -17.58
N ARG A 30 0.54 11.86 -17.94
CA ARG A 30 1.69 11.17 -18.59
C ARG A 30 2.94 11.12 -17.73
N ILE A 31 2.86 11.53 -16.46
CA ILE A 31 4.02 11.56 -15.58
C ILE A 31 4.60 10.17 -15.33
N CYS A 32 3.77 9.12 -15.29
CA CYS A 32 4.23 7.74 -15.15
C CYS A 32 4.89 7.21 -16.43
N ASP A 33 4.36 7.54 -17.62
CA ASP A 33 4.93 7.12 -18.91
C ASP A 33 6.34 7.71 -19.12
N ARG A 34 6.53 8.97 -18.71
CA ARG A 34 7.78 9.69 -18.93
C ARG A 34 8.79 9.54 -17.79
N ASN A 35 8.33 9.19 -16.58
CA ASN A 35 9.18 8.86 -15.44
C ASN A 35 8.92 7.43 -14.94
N PRO A 36 9.39 6.40 -15.68
CA PRO A 36 9.17 5.00 -15.29
C PRO A 36 9.83 4.64 -13.94
N THR A 37 10.79 5.45 -13.48
CA THR A 37 11.50 5.28 -12.19
C THR A 37 11.05 6.28 -11.11
N LEU A 38 9.88 6.91 -11.29
CA LEU A 38 9.31 7.86 -10.33
C LEU A 38 9.07 7.18 -8.98
N CYS A 39 8.35 6.05 -9.02
CA CYS A 39 8.16 5.20 -7.86
C CYS A 39 9.40 4.35 -7.63
N LYS A 40 10.07 4.59 -6.51
CA LYS A 40 11.30 3.90 -6.12
C LYS A 40 10.98 2.46 -5.72
N GLN A 41 12.05 1.66 -5.65
CA GLN A 41 12.01 0.31 -5.09
C GLN A 41 11.00 -0.63 -5.76
N GLY A 42 10.68 -0.38 -7.04
CA GLY A 42 9.75 -1.18 -7.81
C GLY A 42 8.27 -0.96 -7.47
N GLY A 43 7.93 0.19 -6.87
CA GLY A 43 6.54 0.65 -6.76
C GLY A 43 5.88 0.87 -8.13
N THR A 44 4.57 0.76 -8.19
CA THR A 44 3.79 0.94 -9.43
C THR A 44 3.30 2.38 -9.52
N CYS A 45 3.61 3.07 -10.61
CA CYS A 45 3.12 4.43 -10.86
C CYS A 45 1.75 4.38 -11.53
N ILE A 46 0.79 5.13 -11.00
CA ILE A 46 -0.55 5.29 -11.57
C ILE A 46 -0.78 6.79 -11.75
N SER A 47 -1.01 7.22 -13.00
CA SER A 47 -1.36 8.60 -13.33
C SER A 47 -2.78 8.71 -13.84
N ASN A 48 -3.45 9.81 -13.50
CA ASN A 48 -4.74 10.22 -14.05
C ASN A 48 -4.63 11.64 -14.62
N SER A 49 -5.72 12.17 -15.19
CA SER A 49 -5.74 13.49 -15.84
C SER A 49 -5.24 14.66 -14.98
N THR A 50 -5.29 14.57 -13.65
CA THR A 50 -4.99 15.67 -12.73
C THR A 50 -3.97 15.33 -11.63
N HIS A 51 -3.66 14.06 -11.39
CA HIS A 51 -2.82 13.61 -10.29
C HIS A 51 -2.09 12.30 -10.62
N PHE A 52 -1.06 11.98 -9.84
CA PHE A 52 -0.36 10.70 -9.90
C PHE A 52 -0.19 10.13 -8.50
N GLN A 53 -0.06 8.81 -8.40
CA GLN A 53 0.16 8.11 -7.15
C GLN A 53 1.13 6.95 -7.36
N CYS A 54 2.05 6.78 -6.42
CA CYS A 54 2.86 5.57 -6.32
C CYS A 54 2.21 4.55 -5.40
N VAL A 55 1.97 3.35 -5.92
CA VAL A 55 1.57 2.18 -5.13
C VAL A 55 2.83 1.43 -4.71
N CYS A 56 3.18 1.57 -3.44
CA CYS A 56 4.41 1.03 -2.88
C CYS A 56 4.33 -0.48 -2.64
N ARG A 57 5.47 -1.16 -2.77
CA ARG A 57 5.59 -2.57 -2.42
C ARG A 57 5.54 -2.74 -0.90
N PRO A 58 5.15 -3.92 -0.39
CA PRO A 58 5.26 -4.22 1.04
C PRO A 58 6.66 -3.88 1.56
N GLY A 59 6.73 -3.12 2.66
CA GLY A 59 8.00 -2.69 3.27
C GLY A 59 8.58 -1.41 2.68
N THR A 60 7.83 -0.71 1.84
CA THR A 60 8.20 0.63 1.35
C THR A 60 7.05 1.61 1.55
N GLU A 61 7.39 2.86 1.85
CA GLU A 61 6.44 3.96 2.06
C GLU A 61 6.99 5.29 1.53
N GLY A 62 6.17 6.35 1.62
CA GLY A 62 6.49 7.67 1.07
C GLY A 62 5.74 7.96 -0.23
N GLU A 63 5.73 9.23 -0.64
CA GLU A 63 5.05 9.68 -1.87
C GLU A 63 5.62 9.00 -3.12
N TYR A 64 6.91 8.65 -3.07
CA TYR A 64 7.64 8.01 -4.15
C TYR A 64 8.13 6.61 -3.76
N CYS A 65 7.62 6.00 -2.68
CA CYS A 65 8.11 4.73 -2.14
C CYS A 65 9.61 4.75 -1.81
N GLU A 66 10.13 5.92 -1.46
CA GLU A 66 11.54 6.17 -1.24
C GLU A 66 12.01 5.70 0.14
N LYS A 67 11.09 5.49 1.08
CA LYS A 67 11.39 5.08 2.45
C LYS A 67 11.18 3.59 2.59
N ASN A 68 12.09 2.94 3.30
CA ASN A 68 11.87 1.56 3.75
C ASN A 68 11.01 1.62 5.00
N THR A 69 9.83 1.01 4.96
CA THR A 69 9.11 0.69 6.18
C THR A 69 9.83 -0.50 6.80
N THR A 70 10.25 -0.36 8.05
CA THR A 70 10.73 -1.51 8.81
C THR A 70 9.54 -2.47 8.94
N ILE A 71 9.48 -3.54 8.13
CA ILE A 71 8.53 -4.62 8.34
C ILE A 71 9.05 -5.38 9.56
N SER A 72 8.70 -4.85 10.72
CA SER A 72 9.08 -5.34 12.04
C SER A 72 7.92 -5.08 12.98
N CYS A 73 8.01 -5.65 14.16
CA CYS A 73 7.07 -5.45 15.26
C CYS A 73 7.32 -4.15 16.05
N TYR A 74 8.20 -3.27 15.53
CA TYR A 74 8.63 -2.01 16.14
C TYR A 74 8.34 -0.82 15.20
N PRO A 75 7.97 0.38 15.70
CA PRO A 75 7.91 0.81 17.11
C PRO A 75 6.69 0.32 17.89
N THR A 76 5.67 -0.16 17.20
CA THR A 76 4.40 -0.55 17.81
C THR A 76 4.03 -1.97 17.40
N ASN A 77 3.57 -2.78 18.36
CA ASN A 77 3.07 -4.11 18.07
C ASN A 77 1.75 -4.00 17.26
N PRO A 78 1.70 -4.50 16.01
CA PRO A 78 0.50 -4.41 15.18
C PRO A 78 -0.61 -5.38 15.58
N CYS A 79 -0.35 -6.35 16.46
CA CYS A 79 -1.31 -7.36 16.90
C CYS A 79 -2.19 -6.82 18.04
N PHE A 80 -3.50 -6.99 17.91
CA PHE A 80 -4.50 -6.63 18.91
C PHE A 80 -4.61 -7.67 20.02
N ASN A 81 -5.33 -7.32 21.08
CA ASN A 81 -5.72 -8.23 22.17
C ASN A 81 -4.56 -8.99 22.82
N GLY A 82 -3.38 -8.36 22.90
CA GLY A 82 -2.19 -8.97 23.50
C GLY A 82 -1.51 -10.04 22.63
N GLY A 83 -1.83 -10.09 21.33
CA GLY A 83 -1.14 -10.95 20.38
C GLY A 83 0.35 -10.64 20.29
N THR A 84 1.18 -11.67 20.07
CA THR A 84 2.63 -11.52 19.92
C THR A 84 2.96 -11.36 18.45
N CYS A 85 3.56 -10.23 18.08
CA CYS A 85 4.08 -10.03 16.73
C CYS A 85 5.45 -10.67 16.57
N TYR A 86 5.67 -11.30 15.43
CA TYR A 86 6.99 -11.70 14.95
C TYR A 86 7.09 -11.47 13.44
N PHE A 87 8.30 -11.22 12.96
CA PHE A 87 8.59 -11.07 11.54
C PHE A 87 9.08 -12.40 10.96
N ASN A 88 8.43 -12.90 9.91
CA ASN A 88 8.80 -14.18 9.29
C ASN A 88 9.78 -14.04 8.10
N GLY A 89 10.33 -12.84 7.87
CA GLY A 89 11.18 -12.54 6.72
C GLY A 89 10.47 -11.87 5.54
N PHE A 90 9.13 -11.93 5.49
CA PHE A 90 8.32 -11.35 4.41
C PHE A 90 7.23 -10.43 4.93
N GLU A 91 6.55 -10.81 6.01
CA GLU A 91 5.48 -10.03 6.62
C GLU A 91 5.51 -10.10 8.16
N ASN A 92 4.78 -9.17 8.78
CA ASN A 92 4.47 -9.24 10.20
C ASN A 92 3.36 -10.28 10.42
N VAL A 93 3.62 -11.24 11.29
CA VAL A 93 2.68 -12.30 11.65
C VAL A 93 2.31 -12.16 13.12
N CYS A 94 1.03 -12.36 13.43
CA CYS A 94 0.50 -12.30 14.78
C CYS A 94 0.21 -13.70 15.31
N SER A 95 0.80 -14.05 16.45
CA SER A 95 0.36 -15.19 17.26
C SER A 95 -0.72 -14.73 18.24
N CYS A 96 -1.95 -15.21 18.07
CA CYS A 96 -3.08 -14.82 18.90
C CYS A 96 -3.14 -15.60 20.22
N LEU A 97 -3.61 -14.92 21.26
CA LEU A 97 -3.96 -15.58 22.53
C LEU A 97 -5.26 -16.38 22.37
N SER A 98 -5.44 -17.39 23.23
CA SER A 98 -6.65 -18.21 23.25
C SER A 98 -7.92 -17.36 23.35
N GLY A 99 -8.89 -17.61 22.49
CA GLY A 99 -10.13 -16.82 22.40
C GLY A 99 -10.06 -15.64 21.44
N TYR A 100 -8.96 -15.47 20.71
CA TYR A 100 -8.82 -14.47 19.65
C TYR A 100 -8.34 -15.10 18.33
N THR A 101 -8.80 -14.53 17.22
CA THR A 101 -8.48 -14.94 15.85
C THR A 101 -8.42 -13.70 14.93
N GLY A 102 -8.18 -13.92 13.64
CA GLY A 102 -7.98 -12.86 12.65
C GLY A 102 -6.49 -12.57 12.38
N LYS A 103 -6.19 -11.88 11.28
CA LYS A 103 -4.80 -11.63 10.84
C LYS A 103 -4.00 -10.83 11.88
N ARG A 104 -4.69 -9.98 12.64
CA ARG A 104 -4.12 -9.14 13.69
C ARG A 104 -4.69 -9.47 15.07
N CYS A 105 -5.32 -10.63 15.27
CA CYS A 105 -5.98 -11.02 16.52
C CYS A 105 -7.13 -10.08 16.95
N GLU A 106 -7.79 -9.46 15.98
CA GLU A 106 -8.85 -8.48 16.17
C GLU A 106 -10.23 -9.10 16.47
N GLU A 107 -10.42 -10.37 16.11
CA GLU A 107 -11.70 -11.07 16.29
C GLU A 107 -11.69 -11.88 17.59
N GLN A 108 -12.73 -11.73 18.40
CA GLN A 108 -12.96 -12.62 19.53
C GLN A 108 -13.56 -13.92 19.02
N THR A 109 -12.82 -15.01 19.14
CA THR A 109 -13.40 -16.34 19.03
C THR A 109 -14.13 -16.55 20.35
N LEU A 110 -15.43 -16.25 20.37
CA LEU A 110 -16.31 -16.69 21.45
C LEU A 110 -15.93 -18.13 21.74
N ILE A 111 -15.38 -18.42 22.91
CA ILE A 111 -15.24 -19.79 23.38
C ILE A 111 -16.67 -20.16 23.79
N PRO A 112 -17.51 -20.78 22.94
CA PRO A 112 -18.87 -21.10 23.33
C PRO A 112 -18.77 -22.45 24.03
N ASN A 113 -18.07 -22.48 25.17
CA ASN A 113 -17.99 -23.66 26.00
C ASN A 113 -17.55 -23.37 27.45
N ARG A 114 -17.61 -22.11 27.90
CA ARG A 114 -17.63 -21.82 29.35
C ARG A 114 -18.98 -21.32 29.85
N ILE A 115 -19.94 -21.07 28.97
CA ILE A 115 -21.30 -20.72 29.40
C ILE A 115 -21.96 -21.96 30.01
N CYS A 116 -21.75 -23.18 29.49
CA CYS A 116 -22.27 -24.40 30.12
C CYS A 116 -21.55 -24.73 31.44
N ASP A 117 -20.27 -24.38 31.58
CA ASP A 117 -19.52 -24.56 32.82
C ASP A 117 -19.96 -23.59 33.93
N ILE A 118 -20.37 -22.37 33.55
CA ILE A 118 -20.77 -21.31 34.48
C ILE A 118 -22.28 -21.33 34.75
N ASN A 119 -23.09 -21.69 33.77
CA ASN A 119 -24.55 -21.73 33.89
C ASN A 119 -25.16 -22.85 32.99
N PRO A 120 -25.30 -24.08 33.52
CA PRO A 120 -25.79 -25.25 32.79
C PRO A 120 -27.22 -25.09 32.22
N THR A 121 -27.96 -24.08 32.64
CA THR A 121 -29.36 -23.86 32.22
C THR A 121 -29.49 -23.22 30.84
N LEU A 122 -28.43 -22.57 30.35
CA LEU A 122 -28.40 -21.92 29.02
C LEU A 122 -28.12 -22.91 27.89
N CYS A 123 -27.79 -24.18 28.18
CA CYS A 123 -27.44 -25.20 27.20
C CYS A 123 -28.61 -26.14 26.86
N LYS A 124 -29.84 -25.71 27.12
CA LYS A 124 -31.05 -26.31 26.54
C LYS A 124 -31.59 -25.42 25.43
N GLN A 125 -31.01 -25.50 24.24
CA GLN A 125 -31.71 -25.64 22.95
C GLN A 125 -30.76 -25.46 21.76
N GLY A 126 -30.79 -26.45 20.88
CA GLY A 126 -29.97 -26.64 19.69
C GLY A 126 -29.84 -28.15 19.45
N SER A 127 -30.95 -28.86 19.25
CA SER A 127 -31.61 -29.11 17.95
C SER A 127 -30.86 -30.15 17.12
N ALA A 128 -31.43 -31.36 17.12
CA ALA A 128 -31.19 -32.53 16.25
C ALA A 128 -29.81 -33.21 16.31
#